data_AF-A0A951RFZ5-F1
#
_entry.id   AF-A0A951RFZ5-F1
#
_cell.length_a   1.000
_cell.length_b   1.000
_cell.length_c   1.000
_cell.angle_alpha   90.00
_cell.angle_beta   90.00
_cell.angle_gamma   90.00
#
_symmetry.space_group_name_H-M   'P 1'
#
loop_
_entity.id
_entity.type
_entity.pdbx_description
1 polymer ?
#
loop_
_entity_poly.entity_id
_entity_poly.type
_entity_poly.pdbx_seq_one_letter_code
_entity_poly.pdbx_strand_id
1 'polypeptide(L)'
;MKFFENIREFFWPLLEKGVIPQPEILNQNDINVDSSHLKETLEYTINCYEAESDRKKTVENKSSLFIGTISVVTSVIIGVTSVLVRVNDFNIAISLLIFLLFILTLYMSRTVWFSIKALERKNYYSITVSDFLISDSNDDYFKKIIAEITNKIRKNSITINSKVDNMTMAQEYFKRAVIIVSIYAFVILLYFLSKSGINFSKYISNFIETLNSIKINGWNTLILYILSISAMTLSLIAIKRRK
;
A
#
# COMPACT_ATOMS: atom_id res chain seq x y z
N MET A 1 -15.97 18.26 13.94
CA MET A 1 -14.52 18.06 13.75
C MET A 1 -14.22 16.83 12.89
N LYS A 2 -14.65 15.61 13.28
CA LYS A 2 -14.40 14.36 12.53
C LYS A 2 -14.76 14.36 11.03
N PHE A 3 -15.84 15.02 10.61
CA PHE A 3 -16.21 15.06 9.19
C PHE A 3 -15.21 15.87 8.33
N PHE A 4 -14.73 17.01 8.84
CA PHE A 4 -13.71 17.81 8.17
C PHE A 4 -12.34 17.12 8.17
N GLU A 5 -12.01 16.40 9.24
CA GLU A 5 -10.82 15.54 9.31
C GLU A 5 -10.89 14.43 8.27
N ASN A 6 -12.02 13.74 8.15
CA ASN A 6 -12.21 12.69 7.15
C ASN A 6 -12.14 13.21 5.70
N ILE A 7 -12.73 14.39 5.41
CA ILE A 7 -12.62 15.01 4.08
C ILE A 7 -11.17 15.39 3.79
N ARG A 8 -10.50 16.02 4.76
CA ARG A 8 -9.09 16.37 4.64
C ARG A 8 -8.25 15.13 4.41
N GLU A 9 -8.43 14.06 5.19
CA GLU A 9 -7.67 12.83 5.04
C GLU A 9 -7.94 12.15 3.70
N PHE A 10 -9.15 12.24 3.17
CA PHE A 10 -9.47 11.70 1.85
C PHE A 10 -8.62 12.36 0.75
N PHE A 11 -8.53 13.69 0.72
CA PHE A 11 -7.75 14.43 -0.29
C PHE A 11 -6.26 14.59 0.08
N TRP A 12 -5.96 14.69 1.35
CA TRP A 12 -4.66 15.05 1.90
C TRP A 12 -4.41 14.29 3.22
N PRO A 13 -3.94 13.03 3.14
CA PRO A 13 -3.56 12.30 4.33
C PRO A 13 -2.47 13.08 5.06
N LEU A 14 -2.54 13.10 6.38
CA LEU A 14 -1.50 13.65 7.24
C LEU A 14 -1.09 12.56 8.21
N LEU A 15 0.21 12.38 8.35
CA LEU A 15 0.73 11.57 9.43
C LEU A 15 0.77 12.43 10.69
N GLU A 16 -0.02 12.07 11.68
CA GLU A 16 0.17 12.59 13.03
C GLU A 16 1.46 12.00 13.58
N LYS A 17 2.51 12.81 13.63
CA LYS A 17 3.77 12.38 14.24
C LYS A 17 3.56 12.35 15.75
N GLY A 18 3.52 11.15 16.31
CA GLY A 18 3.59 10.97 17.76
C GLY A 18 4.91 11.50 18.33
N VAL A 19 4.98 11.58 19.65
CA VAL A 19 6.23 11.90 20.36
C VAL A 19 7.24 10.79 20.06
N ILE A 20 8.44 11.17 19.63
CA ILE A 20 9.53 10.21 19.39
C ILE A 20 9.97 9.68 20.77
N PRO A 21 9.75 8.39 21.07
CA PRO A 21 10.15 7.83 22.35
C PRO A 21 11.68 7.81 22.43
N GLN A 22 12.23 8.27 23.56
CA GLN A 22 13.65 8.07 23.85
C GLN A 22 13.86 6.60 24.22
N PRO A 23 14.83 5.90 23.59
CA PRO A 23 15.04 4.49 23.87
C PRO A 23 15.65 4.36 25.26
N GLU A 24 14.97 3.62 26.14
CA GLU A 24 15.55 3.21 27.42
C GLU A 24 16.77 2.32 27.16
N ILE A 25 17.90 2.69 27.76
CA ILE A 25 19.17 1.98 27.61
C ILE A 25 19.20 0.88 28.67
N LEU A 26 19.33 -0.37 28.23
CA LEU A 26 19.51 -1.50 29.12
C LEU A 26 20.99 -1.68 29.46
N ASN A 27 21.24 -1.98 30.72
CA ASN A 27 22.50 -2.52 31.21
C ASN A 27 22.36 -4.03 31.45
N GLN A 28 23.48 -4.68 31.74
CA GLN A 28 23.52 -6.11 32.06
C GLN A 28 22.59 -6.50 33.22
N ASN A 29 22.46 -5.63 34.22
CA ASN A 29 21.61 -5.86 35.40
C ASN A 29 20.12 -5.83 35.08
N ASP A 30 19.73 -5.24 33.95
CA ASP A 30 18.34 -5.16 33.51
C ASP A 30 17.89 -6.44 32.78
N ILE A 31 18.84 -7.34 32.46
CA ILE A 31 18.57 -8.62 31.82
C ILE A 31 18.21 -9.67 32.89
N ASN A 32 16.92 -9.75 33.19
CA ASN A 32 16.35 -10.74 34.10
C ASN A 32 15.96 -12.03 33.35
N VAL A 33 16.97 -12.86 33.05
CA VAL A 33 16.82 -14.15 32.38
C VAL A 33 17.64 -15.20 33.14
N ASP A 34 17.06 -16.39 33.34
CA ASP A 34 17.73 -17.53 33.95
C ASP A 34 18.96 -17.96 33.13
N SER A 35 20.03 -18.35 33.83
CA SER A 35 21.32 -18.70 33.21
C SER A 35 21.22 -19.81 32.15
N SER A 36 20.29 -20.76 32.33
CA SER A 36 20.01 -21.84 31.37
C SER A 36 19.51 -21.34 30.02
N HIS A 37 18.86 -20.17 29.98
CA HIS A 37 18.23 -19.62 28.77
C HIS A 37 19.01 -18.46 28.15
N LEU A 38 20.16 -18.08 28.71
CA LEU A 38 20.95 -16.94 28.21
C LEU A 38 21.41 -17.12 26.76
N LYS A 39 21.89 -18.31 26.40
CA LYS A 39 22.34 -18.60 25.04
C LYS A 39 21.20 -18.54 24.02
N GLU A 40 20.06 -19.13 24.37
CA GLU A 40 18.83 -19.12 23.55
C GLU A 40 18.30 -17.68 23.41
N THR A 41 18.33 -16.90 24.48
CA THR A 41 17.93 -15.49 24.47
C THR A 41 18.84 -14.65 23.59
N LEU A 42 20.15 -14.90 23.59
CA LEU A 42 21.08 -14.24 22.67
C LEU A 42 20.73 -14.56 21.21
N GLU A 43 20.44 -15.83 20.90
CA GLU A 43 20.01 -16.24 19.57
C GLU A 43 18.73 -15.51 19.13
N TYR A 44 17.71 -15.45 20.00
CA TYR A 44 16.50 -14.67 19.72
C TYR A 44 16.79 -13.18 19.53
N THR A 45 17.72 -12.62 20.30
CA THR A 45 18.10 -11.20 20.20
C THR A 45 18.76 -10.91 18.84
N ILE A 46 19.63 -11.80 18.36
CA ILE A 46 20.23 -11.71 17.02
C ILE A 46 19.15 -11.83 15.94
N ASN A 47 18.24 -12.80 16.07
CA ASN A 47 17.13 -12.98 15.13
C ASN A 47 16.23 -11.72 15.06
N CYS A 48 15.97 -11.07 16.20
CA CYS A 48 15.25 -9.78 16.22
C CYS A 48 16.02 -8.66 15.51
N TYR A 49 17.34 -8.60 15.68
CA TYR A 49 18.18 -7.63 14.97
C TYR A 49 18.15 -7.85 13.45
N GLU A 50 18.23 -9.10 13.00
CA GLU A 50 18.13 -9.46 11.58
C GLU A 50 16.76 -9.11 11.01
N ALA A 51 15.68 -9.45 11.71
CA ALA A 51 14.32 -9.11 11.32
C ALA A 51 14.11 -7.59 11.16
N GLU A 52 14.68 -6.77 12.05
CA GLU A 52 14.65 -5.31 11.92
C GLU A 52 15.46 -4.81 10.72
N SER A 53 16.62 -5.41 10.45
CA SER A 53 17.44 -5.12 9.27
C SER A 53 16.69 -5.44 7.97
N ASP A 54 15.97 -6.56 7.93
CA ASP A 54 15.15 -6.96 6.79
C ASP A 54 13.88 -6.11 6.64
N ARG A 55 13.27 -5.69 7.76
CA ARG A 55 12.18 -4.71 7.76
C ARG A 55 12.63 -3.41 7.10
N LYS A 56 13.82 -2.90 7.43
CA LYS A 56 14.41 -1.72 6.78
C LYS A 56 14.56 -1.94 5.26
N LYS A 57 15.17 -3.05 4.83
CA LYS A 57 15.31 -3.37 3.39
C LYS A 57 13.95 -3.40 2.69
N THR A 58 12.95 -3.98 3.33
CA THR A 58 11.59 -4.08 2.78
C THR A 58 10.96 -2.70 2.59
N VAL A 59 11.11 -1.80 3.55
CA VAL A 59 10.61 -0.41 3.47
C VAL A 59 11.29 0.37 2.35
N GLU A 60 12.61 0.24 2.24
CA GLU A 60 13.39 0.88 1.18
C GLU A 60 13.03 0.30 -0.19
N ASN A 61 12.90 -1.02 -0.32
CA ASN A 61 12.48 -1.69 -1.56
C ASN A 61 11.09 -1.25 -2.02
N LYS A 62 10.10 -1.19 -1.10
CA LYS A 62 8.74 -0.69 -1.42
C LYS A 62 8.76 0.77 -1.88
N SER A 63 9.56 1.61 -1.22
CA SER A 63 9.68 3.03 -1.59
C SER A 63 10.31 3.21 -2.97
N SER A 64 11.34 2.42 -3.30
CA SER A 64 11.94 2.37 -4.62
C SER A 64 10.97 1.88 -5.69
N LEU A 65 10.14 0.86 -5.38
CA LEU A 65 9.10 0.37 -6.28
C LEU A 65 8.11 1.48 -6.63
N PHE A 66 7.66 2.27 -5.65
CA PHE A 66 6.76 3.40 -5.92
C PHE A 66 7.36 4.39 -6.91
N ILE A 67 8.64 4.77 -6.73
CA ILE A 67 9.32 5.69 -7.67
C ILE A 67 9.38 5.08 -9.08
N GLY A 68 9.72 3.79 -9.19
CA GLY A 68 9.77 3.08 -10.47
C GLY A 68 8.41 3.03 -11.17
N THR A 69 7.36 2.63 -10.46
CA THR A 69 5.99 2.56 -11.00
C THR A 69 5.48 3.93 -11.43
N ILE A 70 5.76 4.99 -10.67
CA ILE A 70 5.38 6.37 -11.01
C ILE A 70 6.00 6.80 -12.34
N SER A 71 7.28 6.48 -12.56
CA SER A 71 7.97 6.80 -13.82
C SER A 71 7.29 6.18 -15.04
N VAL A 72 6.93 4.90 -14.94
CA VAL A 72 6.23 4.17 -16.02
C VAL A 72 4.85 4.76 -16.27
N VAL A 73 4.04 4.92 -15.21
CA VAL A 73 2.68 5.47 -15.31
C VAL A 73 2.68 6.88 -15.90
N THR A 74 3.60 7.73 -15.46
CA THR A 74 3.72 9.11 -15.96
C THR A 74 4.05 9.13 -17.44
N SER A 75 4.99 8.27 -17.88
CA SER A 75 5.38 8.18 -19.29
C SER A 75 4.20 7.76 -20.19
N VAL A 76 3.44 6.75 -19.77
CA VAL A 76 2.26 6.27 -20.52
C VAL A 76 1.19 7.35 -20.61
N ILE A 77 0.87 8.00 -19.49
CA ILE A 77 -0.19 9.01 -19.45
C ILE A 77 0.18 10.24 -20.27
N ILE A 78 1.42 10.73 -20.17
CA ILE A 78 1.90 11.85 -21.01
C ILE A 78 1.83 11.47 -22.49
N GLY A 79 2.26 10.26 -22.85
CA GLY A 79 2.19 9.76 -24.23
C GLY A 79 0.76 9.76 -24.78
N VAL A 80 -0.18 9.18 -24.05
CA VAL A 80 -1.60 9.11 -24.46
C VAL A 80 -2.22 10.51 -24.52
N THR A 81 -1.96 11.36 -23.53
CA THR A 81 -2.48 12.74 -23.50
C THR A 81 -1.98 13.54 -24.69
N SER A 82 -0.68 13.44 -25.00
CA SER A 82 -0.06 14.16 -26.11
C SER A 82 -0.68 13.79 -27.46
N VAL A 83 -0.90 12.50 -27.71
CA VAL A 83 -1.58 12.02 -28.93
C VAL A 83 -3.02 12.55 -28.99
N LEU A 84 -3.76 12.47 -27.88
CA LEU A 84 -5.16 12.93 -27.82
C LEU A 84 -5.29 14.43 -28.09
N VAL A 85 -4.42 15.26 -27.50
CA VAL A 85 -4.42 16.71 -27.67
C VAL A 85 -3.99 17.11 -29.09
N ARG A 86 -3.09 16.35 -29.73
CA ARG A 86 -2.62 16.65 -31.09
C ARG A 86 -3.65 16.33 -32.16
N VAL A 87 -4.43 15.26 -31.99
CA VAL A 87 -5.33 14.73 -33.02
C VAL A 87 -6.74 15.33 -32.93
N ASN A 88 -7.10 15.94 -31.80
CA ASN A 88 -8.46 16.42 -31.55
C ASN A 88 -8.46 17.90 -31.15
N ASP A 89 -9.50 18.62 -31.56
CA ASP A 89 -9.73 19.98 -31.11
C ASP A 89 -10.05 20.03 -29.61
N PHE A 90 -9.68 21.13 -28.96
CA PHE A 90 -9.96 21.36 -27.55
C PHE A 90 -11.47 21.29 -27.27
N ASN A 91 -11.88 20.28 -26.52
CA ASN A 91 -13.23 20.09 -26.05
C ASN A 91 -13.26 19.93 -24.52
N ILE A 92 -14.47 19.89 -23.94
CA ILE A 92 -14.65 19.78 -22.48
C ILE A 92 -13.98 18.52 -21.91
N ALA A 93 -13.97 17.41 -22.66
CA ALA A 93 -13.38 16.14 -22.23
C ALA A 93 -11.84 16.22 -22.16
N ILE A 94 -11.20 16.84 -23.16
CA ILE A 94 -9.75 17.08 -23.18
C ILE A 94 -9.36 18.05 -22.07
N SER A 95 -10.15 19.11 -21.83
CA SER A 95 -9.93 20.02 -20.71
C SER A 95 -10.00 19.28 -19.36
N LEU A 96 -10.98 18.39 -19.19
CA LEU A 96 -11.09 17.53 -18.01
C LEU A 96 -9.90 16.58 -17.86
N LEU A 97 -9.41 15.98 -18.95
CA LEU A 97 -8.22 15.11 -18.93
C LEU A 97 -6.97 15.88 -18.50
N ILE A 98 -6.77 17.11 -18.99
CA ILE A 98 -5.66 17.98 -18.56
C ILE A 98 -5.78 18.33 -17.07
N PHE A 99 -7.00 18.62 -16.60
CA PHE A 99 -7.24 18.87 -15.18
C PHE A 99 -6.94 17.65 -14.30
N LEU A 100 -7.36 16.45 -14.73
CA LEU A 100 -7.04 15.20 -14.03
C LEU A 100 -5.53 14.93 -14.04
N LEU A 101 -4.84 15.25 -15.14
CA LEU A 101 -3.38 15.15 -15.23
C LEU A 101 -2.70 16.05 -14.20
N PHE A 102 -3.16 17.29 -14.03
CA PHE A 102 -2.64 18.21 -13.02
C PHE A 102 -2.82 17.65 -11.60
N ILE A 103 -4.00 17.16 -11.26
CA ILE A 103 -4.26 16.52 -9.95
C ILE A 103 -3.35 15.30 -9.76
N LEU A 104 -3.23 14.47 -10.80
CA LEU A 104 -2.36 13.29 -10.77
C LEU A 104 -0.91 13.71 -10.49
N THR A 105 -0.39 14.72 -11.18
CA THR A 105 0.97 15.24 -10.93
C THR A 105 1.16 15.64 -9.48
N LEU A 106 0.20 16.32 -8.85
CA LEU A 106 0.30 16.70 -7.43
C LEU A 106 0.44 15.46 -6.52
N TYR A 107 -0.37 14.43 -6.72
CA TYR A 107 -0.30 13.20 -5.93
C TYR A 107 0.99 12.40 -6.20
N MET A 108 1.43 12.33 -7.45
CA MET A 108 2.67 11.65 -7.82
C MET A 108 3.88 12.36 -7.23
N SER A 109 3.94 13.70 -7.31
CA SER A 109 5.03 14.48 -6.70
C SER A 109 5.09 14.29 -5.18
N ARG A 110 3.94 14.26 -4.49
CA ARG A 110 3.91 13.96 -3.05
C ARG A 110 4.37 12.55 -2.73
N THR A 111 3.94 11.57 -3.53
CA THR A 111 4.40 10.19 -3.37
C THR A 111 5.92 10.09 -3.50
N VAL A 112 6.49 10.68 -4.55
CA VAL A 112 7.95 10.70 -4.77
C VAL A 112 8.67 11.40 -3.62
N TRP A 113 8.16 12.54 -3.15
CA TRP A 113 8.75 13.26 -2.02
C TRP A 113 8.86 12.39 -0.76
N PHE A 114 7.79 11.68 -0.40
CA PHE A 114 7.80 10.78 0.75
C PHE A 114 8.63 9.52 0.52
N SER A 115 8.62 8.95 -0.69
CA SER A 115 9.50 7.82 -1.04
C SER A 115 10.98 8.20 -0.93
N ILE A 116 11.37 9.40 -1.38
CA ILE A 116 12.76 9.89 -1.22
C ILE A 116 13.12 10.01 0.26
N LYS A 117 12.22 10.53 1.10
CA LYS A 117 12.44 10.60 2.56
C LYS A 117 12.60 9.22 3.19
N ALA A 118 11.85 8.22 2.74
CA ALA A 118 12.00 6.85 3.21
C ALA A 118 13.34 6.23 2.77
N LEU A 119 13.87 6.62 1.60
CA LEU A 119 15.15 6.16 1.05
C LEU A 119 16.36 6.93 1.57
N GLU A 120 16.15 8.09 2.20
CA GLU A 120 17.23 8.96 2.69
C GLU A 120 18.20 8.17 3.58
N ARG A 121 19.51 8.38 3.40
CA ARG A 121 20.52 7.74 4.25
C ARG A 121 20.38 8.26 5.67
N LYS A 122 20.40 7.34 6.64
CA LYS A 122 20.37 7.63 8.07
C LYS A 122 21.45 6.82 8.78
N ASN A 123 21.80 7.24 9.99
CA ASN A 123 22.76 6.52 10.82
C ASN A 123 22.10 5.28 11.42
N TYR A 124 22.83 4.17 11.38
CA TYR A 124 22.42 2.90 11.96
C TYR A 124 23.54 2.33 12.80
N TYR A 125 23.17 1.62 13.87
CA TYR A 125 24.08 0.91 14.74
C TYR A 125 24.15 -0.55 14.29
N SER A 126 25.33 -1.00 13.85
CA SER A 126 25.55 -2.37 13.42
C SER A 126 26.14 -3.24 14.52
N ILE A 127 25.81 -4.52 14.50
CA ILE A 127 26.60 -5.54 15.22
C ILE A 127 27.94 -5.69 14.49
N THR A 128 29.04 -5.64 15.24
CA THR A 128 30.42 -5.76 14.76
C THR A 128 31.16 -6.82 15.55
N VAL A 129 32.26 -7.34 15.00
CA VAL A 129 33.08 -8.37 15.65
C VAL A 129 33.52 -7.94 17.07
N SER A 130 33.82 -6.65 17.25
CA SER A 130 34.20 -6.07 18.54
C SER A 130 33.18 -6.28 19.65
N ASP A 131 31.88 -6.37 19.32
CA ASP A 131 30.82 -6.56 20.33
C ASP A 131 30.89 -7.95 20.98
N PHE A 132 31.53 -8.92 20.32
CA PHE A 132 31.67 -10.28 20.83
C PHE A 132 32.98 -10.52 21.58
N LEU A 133 33.95 -9.60 21.45
CA LEU A 133 35.29 -9.71 22.03
C LEU A 133 35.34 -9.13 23.44
N ILE A 134 34.55 -9.73 24.34
CA ILE A 134 34.40 -9.29 25.73
C ILE A 134 35.04 -10.30 26.67
N SER A 135 35.85 -9.82 27.62
CA SER A 135 36.51 -10.63 28.66
C SER A 135 35.74 -10.60 29.97
N ASP A 136 34.53 -11.17 29.99
CA ASP A 136 33.65 -11.23 31.17
C ASP A 136 33.33 -12.70 31.54
N SER A 137 32.72 -12.92 32.73
CA SER A 137 32.27 -14.24 33.18
C SER A 137 31.18 -14.80 32.24
N ASN A 138 30.96 -16.12 32.21
CA ASN A 138 30.12 -16.76 31.18
C ASN A 138 28.68 -16.17 31.12
N ASP A 139 28.04 -15.99 32.27
CA ASP A 139 26.67 -15.42 32.34
C ASP A 139 26.67 -13.91 32.07
N ASP A 140 27.66 -13.20 32.61
CA ASP A 140 27.80 -11.75 32.46
C ASP A 140 28.09 -11.36 31.01
N TYR A 141 28.89 -12.17 30.32
CA TYR A 141 29.19 -12.10 28.90
C TYR A 141 27.90 -12.11 28.07
N PHE A 142 27.04 -13.13 28.26
CA PHE A 142 25.78 -13.21 27.52
C PHE A 142 24.85 -12.03 27.83
N LYS A 143 24.68 -11.68 29.11
CA LYS A 143 23.81 -10.56 29.50
C LYS A 143 24.27 -9.23 28.90
N LYS A 144 25.58 -8.98 28.87
CA LYS A 144 26.15 -7.76 28.30
C LYS A 144 25.94 -7.68 26.78
N ILE A 145 26.18 -8.77 26.05
CA ILE A 145 25.94 -8.82 24.60
C ILE A 145 24.44 -8.63 24.30
N ILE A 146 23.56 -9.30 25.03
CA ILE A 146 22.10 -9.15 24.89
C ILE A 146 21.71 -7.68 25.09
N ALA A 147 22.20 -7.03 26.14
CA ALA A 147 21.93 -5.61 26.40
C ALA A 147 22.45 -4.71 25.27
N GLU A 148 23.68 -4.91 24.81
CA GLU A 148 24.27 -4.12 23.72
C GLU A 148 23.49 -4.26 22.41
N ILE A 149 23.19 -5.49 21.97
CA ILE A 149 22.43 -5.73 20.74
C ILE A 149 21.01 -5.14 20.89
N THR A 150 20.35 -5.34 22.03
CA THR A 150 19.01 -4.78 22.29
C THR A 150 19.03 -3.25 22.21
N ASN A 151 20.05 -2.60 22.76
CA ASN A 151 20.21 -1.15 22.67
C ASN A 151 20.41 -0.69 21.21
N LYS A 152 21.16 -1.44 20.40
CA LYS A 152 21.30 -1.16 18.95
C LYS A 152 19.97 -1.31 18.22
N ILE A 153 19.21 -2.37 18.50
CA ILE A 153 17.86 -2.59 17.96
C ILE A 153 16.95 -1.41 18.30
N ARG A 154 16.87 -1.03 19.58
CA ARG A 154 16.01 0.08 20.04
C ARG A 154 16.37 1.40 19.34
N LYS A 155 17.66 1.75 19.26
CA LYS A 155 18.12 2.95 18.56
C LYS A 155 17.77 2.91 17.06
N ASN A 156 17.99 1.77 16.41
CA ASN A 156 17.68 1.61 14.99
C ASN A 156 16.16 1.66 14.73
N SER A 157 15.35 1.12 15.62
CA SER A 157 13.89 1.07 15.47
C SER A 157 13.28 2.46 15.33
N ILE A 158 13.82 3.48 16.01
CA ILE A 158 13.36 4.88 15.90
C ILE A 158 13.57 5.39 14.47
N THR A 159 14.77 5.18 13.92
CA THR A 159 15.10 5.55 12.55
C THR A 159 14.27 4.79 11.53
N ILE A 160 14.12 3.47 11.73
CA ILE A 160 13.34 2.61 10.83
C ILE A 160 11.86 2.98 10.86
N ASN A 161 11.28 3.25 12.04
CA ASN A 161 9.90 3.70 12.18
C ASN A 161 9.68 5.02 11.42
N SER A 162 10.59 5.99 11.54
CA SER A 162 10.51 7.21 10.73
C SER A 162 10.54 6.94 9.22
N LYS A 163 11.23 5.90 8.75
CA LYS A 163 11.21 5.50 7.34
C LYS A 163 9.90 4.80 6.97
N VAL A 164 9.39 3.92 7.84
CA VAL A 164 8.08 3.25 7.69
C VAL A 164 6.97 4.29 7.57
N ASP A 165 7.00 5.32 8.40
CA ASP A 165 6.05 6.43 8.39
C ASP A 165 6.05 7.17 7.05
N ASN A 166 7.23 7.53 6.54
CA ASN A 166 7.34 8.17 5.23
C ASN A 166 6.90 7.23 4.10
N MET A 167 7.26 5.95 4.15
CA MET A 167 6.80 4.95 3.17
C MET A 167 5.28 4.79 3.19
N THR A 168 4.67 4.81 4.38
CA THR A 168 3.22 4.71 4.55
C THR A 168 2.52 5.92 3.95
N MET A 169 3.06 7.12 4.18
CA MET A 169 2.58 8.34 3.53
C MET A 169 2.70 8.28 2.02
N ALA A 170 3.82 7.79 1.49
CA ALA A 170 3.99 7.58 0.05
C ALA A 170 2.92 6.63 -0.49
N GLN A 171 2.69 5.50 0.17
CA GLN A 171 1.66 4.53 -0.21
C GLN A 171 0.25 5.14 -0.21
N GLU A 172 -0.06 5.99 0.77
CA GLU A 172 -1.36 6.67 0.85
C GLU A 172 -1.57 7.64 -0.33
N TYR A 173 -0.59 8.47 -0.67
CA TYR A 173 -0.69 9.31 -1.87
C TYR A 173 -0.71 8.48 -3.17
N PHE A 174 0.02 7.37 -3.21
CA PHE A 174 0.03 6.45 -4.35
C PHE A 174 -1.35 5.85 -4.60
N LYS A 175 -2.06 5.40 -3.55
CA LYS A 175 -3.44 4.88 -3.67
C LYS A 175 -4.38 5.92 -4.32
N ARG A 176 -4.25 7.19 -3.93
CA ARG A 176 -5.05 8.30 -4.49
C ARG A 176 -4.69 8.55 -5.95
N ALA A 177 -3.41 8.51 -6.30
CA ALA A 177 -2.96 8.58 -7.69
C ALA A 177 -3.57 7.44 -8.54
N VAL A 178 -3.58 6.20 -8.03
CA VAL A 178 -4.21 5.06 -8.72
C VAL A 178 -5.69 5.32 -9.00
N ILE A 179 -6.45 5.87 -8.04
CA ILE A 179 -7.86 6.24 -8.24
C ILE A 179 -8.01 7.27 -9.38
N ILE A 180 -7.16 8.32 -9.38
CA ILE A 180 -7.17 9.33 -10.45
C ILE A 180 -6.84 8.70 -11.81
N VAL A 181 -5.89 7.77 -11.88
CA VAL A 181 -5.57 7.05 -13.13
C VAL A 181 -6.78 6.22 -13.61
N SER A 182 -7.51 5.57 -12.69
CA SER A 182 -8.73 4.85 -13.05
C SER A 182 -9.82 5.77 -13.62
N ILE A 183 -10.03 6.94 -13.00
CA ILE A 183 -10.97 7.95 -13.50
C ILE A 183 -10.51 8.48 -14.86
N TYR A 184 -9.21 8.76 -15.00
CA TYR A 184 -8.60 9.24 -16.25
C TYR A 184 -8.84 8.25 -17.40
N ALA A 185 -8.59 6.96 -17.17
CA ALA A 185 -8.86 5.91 -18.16
C ALA A 185 -10.36 5.80 -18.50
N PHE A 186 -11.24 5.96 -17.51
CA PHE A 186 -12.68 5.93 -17.72
C PHE A 186 -13.18 7.12 -18.56
N VAL A 187 -12.64 8.32 -18.34
CA VAL A 187 -12.96 9.50 -19.18
C VAL A 187 -12.52 9.29 -20.62
N ILE A 188 -11.33 8.72 -20.84
CA ILE A 188 -10.86 8.35 -22.18
C ILE A 188 -11.83 7.37 -22.85
N LEU A 189 -12.27 6.34 -22.13
CA LEU A 189 -13.23 5.36 -22.65
C LEU A 189 -14.53 6.05 -23.07
N LEU A 190 -15.11 6.89 -22.21
CA LEU A 190 -16.33 7.64 -22.52
C LEU A 190 -16.14 8.55 -23.73
N TYR A 191 -14.97 9.20 -23.84
CA TYR A 191 -14.64 10.05 -24.97
C TYR A 191 -14.67 9.27 -26.30
N PHE A 192 -14.05 8.09 -26.34
CA PHE A 192 -14.06 7.24 -27.54
C PHE A 192 -15.45 6.67 -27.85
N LEU A 193 -16.23 6.27 -26.82
CA LEU A 193 -17.61 5.82 -27.01
C LEU A 193 -18.51 6.93 -27.56
N SER A 194 -18.31 8.17 -27.12
CA SER A 194 -19.04 9.32 -27.68
C SER A 194 -18.65 9.59 -29.13
N LYS A 195 -17.38 9.38 -29.50
CA LYS A 195 -16.88 9.65 -30.86
C LYS A 195 -17.18 8.52 -31.84
N SER A 196 -17.37 7.29 -31.38
CA SER A 196 -17.63 6.12 -32.24
C SER A 196 -19.01 6.13 -32.90
N GLY A 197 -19.88 7.10 -32.58
CA GLY A 197 -21.22 7.22 -33.18
C GLY A 197 -22.16 6.06 -32.81
N ILE A 198 -21.78 5.22 -31.85
CA ILE A 198 -22.63 4.15 -31.33
C ILE A 198 -23.80 4.82 -30.62
N ASN A 199 -24.99 4.74 -31.22
CA ASN A 199 -26.23 5.17 -30.59
C ASN A 199 -26.54 4.23 -29.41
N PHE A 200 -25.92 4.48 -28.26
CA PHE A 200 -26.16 3.73 -27.03
C PHE A 200 -27.63 3.70 -26.66
N SER A 201 -28.37 4.79 -26.92
CA SER A 201 -29.82 4.84 -26.76
C SER A 201 -30.54 3.74 -27.56
N LYS A 202 -30.13 3.49 -28.82
CA LYS A 202 -30.69 2.45 -29.68
C LYS A 202 -30.31 1.04 -29.22
N TYR A 203 -29.10 0.86 -28.70
CA TYR A 203 -28.68 -0.42 -28.13
C TYR A 203 -29.39 -0.73 -26.81
N ILE A 204 -29.56 0.27 -25.94
CA ILE A 204 -30.31 0.15 -24.69
C ILE A 204 -31.78 -0.09 -24.98
N SER A 205 -32.38 0.63 -25.94
CA SER A 205 -33.77 0.39 -26.34
C SER A 205 -33.94 -1.01 -26.91
N ASN A 206 -33.05 -1.47 -27.79
CA ASN A 206 -33.08 -2.84 -28.32
C ASN A 206 -32.87 -3.89 -27.22
N PHE A 207 -32.04 -3.60 -26.20
CA PHE A 207 -31.83 -4.48 -25.06
C PHE A 207 -33.06 -4.54 -24.14
N ILE A 208 -33.70 -3.40 -23.88
CA ILE A 208 -34.94 -3.32 -23.11
C ILE A 208 -36.09 -3.98 -23.88
N GLU A 209 -36.18 -3.79 -25.19
CA GLU A 209 -37.17 -4.46 -26.05
C GLU A 209 -36.93 -5.96 -26.11
N THR A 210 -35.68 -6.43 -26.20
CA THR A 210 -35.38 -7.87 -26.11
C THR A 210 -35.75 -8.41 -24.73
N LEU A 211 -35.41 -7.73 -23.64
CA LEU A 211 -35.84 -8.12 -22.29
C LEU A 211 -37.36 -8.14 -22.13
N ASN A 212 -38.07 -7.14 -22.66
CA ASN A 212 -39.53 -7.05 -22.59
C ASN A 212 -40.22 -8.05 -23.55
N SER A 213 -39.55 -8.45 -24.63
CA SER A 213 -40.02 -9.49 -25.54
C SER A 213 -39.88 -10.91 -24.96
N ILE A 214 -39.08 -11.07 -23.90
CA ILE A 214 -39.06 -12.30 -23.10
C ILE A 214 -40.40 -12.36 -22.37
N LYS A 215 -41.39 -12.99 -23.02
CA LYS A 215 -42.61 -13.43 -22.34
C LYS A 215 -42.17 -14.41 -21.25
N ILE A 216 -42.28 -13.96 -20.01
CA ILE A 216 -42.10 -14.81 -18.85
C ILE A 216 -43.27 -15.80 -18.84
N ASN A 217 -43.08 -16.94 -19.52
CA ASN A 217 -43.98 -18.07 -19.42
C ASN A 217 -43.84 -18.67 -18.01
N GLY A 218 -44.92 -19.23 -17.44
CA GLY A 218 -44.91 -19.82 -16.09
C GLY A 218 -43.81 -20.88 -15.90
N TRP A 219 -43.37 -21.50 -17.00
CA TRP A 219 -42.22 -22.41 -17.04
C TRP A 219 -40.87 -21.73 -16.81
N ASN A 220 -40.67 -20.51 -17.29
CA ASN A 220 -39.42 -19.76 -17.10
C ASN A 220 -39.24 -19.31 -15.65
N THR A 221 -40.34 -18.94 -14.97
CA THR A 221 -40.32 -18.67 -13.52
C THR A 221 -40.02 -19.93 -12.72
N LEU A 222 -40.57 -21.07 -13.13
CA LEU A 222 -40.32 -22.37 -12.48
C LEU A 222 -38.85 -22.78 -12.61
N ILE A 223 -38.26 -22.61 -13.79
CA ILE A 223 -36.83 -22.85 -14.03
C ILE A 223 -35.95 -21.93 -13.18
N LEU A 224 -36.30 -20.65 -13.05
CA LEU A 224 -35.57 -19.70 -12.20
C LEU A 224 -35.63 -20.09 -10.71
N TYR A 225 -36.78 -20.56 -10.22
CA TYR A 225 -36.90 -21.07 -8.85
C TYR A 225 -36.08 -22.36 -8.63
N ILE A 226 -36.08 -23.29 -9.60
CA ILE A 226 -35.25 -24.50 -9.53
C ILE A 226 -33.76 -24.13 -9.52
N LEU A 227 -33.35 -23.17 -10.35
CA LEU A 227 -31.97 -22.66 -10.38
C LEU A 227 -31.59 -21.96 -9.07
N SER A 228 -32.48 -21.18 -8.45
CA SER A 228 -32.18 -20.53 -7.17
C SER A 228 -32.07 -21.54 -6.02
N ILE A 229 -32.95 -22.54 -5.98
CA ILE A 229 -32.93 -23.61 -4.96
C ILE A 229 -31.68 -24.48 -5.12
N SER A 230 -31.31 -24.85 -6.34
CA SER A 230 -30.08 -25.60 -6.61
C SER A 230 -28.81 -24.79 -6.29
N ALA A 231 -28.78 -23.50 -6.56
CA ALA A 231 -27.67 -22.63 -6.17
C ALA A 231 -27.54 -22.51 -4.63
N MET A 232 -28.66 -22.39 -3.91
CA MET A 232 -28.67 -22.40 -2.44
C MET A 232 -28.17 -23.73 -1.86
N THR A 233 -28.62 -24.86 -2.41
CA THR A 233 -28.16 -26.18 -1.92
C THR A 233 -26.67 -26.41 -2.21
N LEU A 234 -26.17 -26.03 -3.38
CA LEU A 234 -24.75 -26.08 -3.72
C LEU A 234 -23.91 -25.18 -2.80
N SER A 235 -24.40 -23.97 -2.48
CA SER A 235 -23.74 -23.06 -1.55
C SER A 235 -23.66 -23.66 -0.13
N LEU A 236 -24.74 -24.26 0.36
CA LEU A 236 -24.76 -24.94 1.66
C LEU A 236 -23.83 -26.16 1.69
N ILE A 237 -23.77 -26.95 0.62
CA ILE A 237 -22.82 -28.07 0.49
C ILE A 237 -21.37 -27.56 0.48
N ALA A 238 -21.08 -26.48 -0.24
CA ALA A 238 -19.75 -25.88 -0.31
C ALA A 238 -19.28 -25.34 1.05
N ILE A 239 -20.18 -24.73 1.82
CA ILE A 239 -19.91 -24.28 3.20
C ILE A 239 -19.64 -25.47 4.12
N LYS A 240 -20.42 -26.56 4.00
CA LYS A 240 -20.26 -27.76 4.83
C LYS A 240 -18.97 -28.53 4.56
N ARG A 241 -18.44 -28.50 3.33
CA ARG A 241 -17.14 -29.12 2.96
C ARG A 241 -15.90 -28.30 3.35
N ARG A 242 -16.06 -27.04 3.78
CA ARG A 242 -14.96 -26.17 4.23
C ARG A 242 -14.72 -26.21 5.75
N LYS A 243 -15.56 -26.92 6.52
CA LYS A 243 -15.29 -27.32 7.91
C LYS A 243 -14.68 -28.72 7.90
#